data_AF-A0A4V2FE53-F1
#
_entry.id   AF-A0A4V2FE53-F1
#
_cell.length_a   1.000
_cell.length_b   1.000
_cell.length_c   1.000
_cell.angle_alpha   90.00
_cell.angle_beta   90.00
_cell.angle_gamma   90.00
#
_symmetry.space_group_name_H-M   'P 1'
#
loop_
_entity.id
_entity.type
_entity.pdbx_description
1 polymer ?
#
loop_
_entity_poly.entity_id
_entity_poly.type
_entity_poly.pdbx_seq_one_letter_code
_entity_poly.pdbx_strand_id
1 'polypeptide(L)'
;MDWFGWAIFGLVATSALTAVMITAQLAGLTRLDLPLVLGTLVTEDPDRARAAGFLIHLVVGQVFALGYATVFALLHRATWWLGGLLGLLHVAVALMVLLPVLPGLHPRMASHRAGPASRAVLEPPGLLALNYGVQTPAVTIAAHLVYGAVLGLLLQAR
;
A
#
# COMPACT_ATOMS: atom_id res chain seq x y z
N MET A 1 18.85 -2.16 17.37
CA MET A 1 18.09 -1.87 16.13
C MET A 1 18.65 -0.61 15.48
N ASP A 2 18.79 -0.58 14.15
CA ASP A 2 19.21 0.64 13.43
C ASP A 2 18.07 1.67 13.34
N TRP A 3 17.93 2.47 14.40
CA TRP A 3 16.89 3.50 14.55
C TRP A 3 17.08 4.72 13.63
N PHE A 4 18.12 4.75 12.79
CA PHE A 4 18.27 5.77 11.74
C PHE A 4 18.03 5.19 10.35
N GLY A 5 18.42 3.93 10.13
CA GLY A 5 18.20 3.22 8.88
C GLY A 5 16.73 3.12 8.47
N TRP A 6 15.79 2.99 9.42
CA TRP A 6 14.35 2.89 9.08
C TRP A 6 13.82 4.09 8.27
N ALA A 7 14.35 5.30 8.48
CA ALA A 7 13.92 6.50 7.75
C ALA A 7 14.24 6.42 6.26
N ILE A 8 15.36 5.76 5.90
CA ILE A 8 15.77 5.56 4.50
C ILE A 8 15.17 4.25 3.96
N PHE A 9 15.22 3.17 4.74
CA PHE A 9 14.80 1.86 4.30
C PHE A 9 13.28 1.73 4.15
N GLY A 10 12.50 2.48 4.94
CA GLY A 10 11.05 2.62 4.74
C GLY A 10 10.74 3.22 3.38
N LEU A 11 11.36 4.35 3.04
CA LEU A 11 11.22 4.99 1.73
C LEU A 11 11.64 4.07 0.58
N VAL A 12 12.75 3.34 0.72
CA VAL A 12 13.21 2.37 -0.29
C VAL A 12 12.20 1.24 -0.47
N ALA A 13 11.73 0.64 0.64
CA ALA A 13 10.77 -0.46 0.59
C ALA A 13 9.43 -0.01 -0.03
N THR A 14 8.92 1.15 0.35
CA THR A 14 7.67 1.70 -0.21
C THR A 14 7.82 2.07 -1.68
N SER A 15 8.97 2.62 -2.08
CA SER A 15 9.26 2.90 -3.48
C SER A 15 9.30 1.61 -4.30
N ALA A 16 9.94 0.55 -3.78
CA ALA A 16 9.98 -0.76 -4.44
C ALA A 16 8.58 -1.36 -4.59
N LEU A 17 7.77 -1.36 -3.51
CA LEU A 17 6.37 -1.79 -3.57
C LEU A 17 5.58 -0.99 -4.61
N THR A 18 5.71 0.34 -4.59
CA THR A 18 4.97 1.23 -5.49
C THR A 18 5.38 0.99 -6.94
N ALA A 19 6.66 0.76 -7.21
CA ALA A 19 7.16 0.39 -8.53
C ALA A 19 6.54 -0.93 -9.03
N VAL A 20 6.42 -1.95 -8.16
CA VAL A 20 5.72 -3.21 -8.51
C VAL A 20 4.27 -2.95 -8.87
N MET A 21 3.54 -2.16 -8.07
CA MET A 21 2.14 -1.84 -8.33
C MET A 21 1.96 -1.06 -9.63
N ILE A 22 2.76 -0.01 -9.87
CA ILE A 22 2.72 0.78 -11.11
C ILE A 22 3.06 -0.11 -12.31
N THR A 23 4.09 -0.95 -12.20
CA THR A 23 4.46 -1.86 -13.29
C THR A 23 3.33 -2.84 -13.60
N ALA A 24 2.70 -3.42 -12.58
CA ALA A 24 1.56 -4.32 -12.77
C ALA A 24 0.34 -3.60 -13.37
N GLN A 25 0.12 -2.34 -13.01
CA GLN A 25 -0.92 -1.52 -13.59
C GLN A 25 -0.66 -1.23 -15.07
N LEU A 26 0.56 -0.79 -15.41
CA LEU A 26 0.98 -0.54 -16.80
C LEU A 26 0.98 -1.81 -17.66
N ALA A 27 1.23 -2.97 -17.05
CA ALA A 27 1.12 -4.28 -17.69
C ALA A 27 -0.33 -4.78 -17.83
N GLY A 28 -1.33 -4.04 -17.33
CA GLY A 28 -2.74 -4.39 -17.42
C GLY A 28 -3.21 -5.48 -16.44
N LEU A 29 -2.39 -5.84 -15.45
CA LEU A 29 -2.74 -6.86 -14.44
C LEU A 29 -3.74 -6.33 -13.41
N THR A 30 -3.69 -5.04 -13.12
CA THR A 30 -4.64 -4.38 -12.22
C THR A 30 -4.98 -2.99 -12.73
N ARG A 31 -6.19 -2.52 -12.47
CA ARG A 31 -6.58 -1.12 -12.66
C ARG A 31 -6.30 -0.26 -11.44
N LEU A 32 -5.87 -0.87 -10.34
CA LEU A 32 -5.63 -0.17 -9.08
C LEU A 32 -4.43 0.77 -9.21
N ASP A 33 -4.74 2.07 -9.20
CA ASP A 33 -3.77 3.15 -9.14
C ASP A 33 -3.72 3.69 -7.70
N LEU A 34 -2.92 3.04 -6.83
CA LEU A 34 -2.81 3.47 -5.42
C LEU A 34 -2.40 4.94 -5.27
N PRO A 35 -1.41 5.47 -6.03
CA PRO A 35 -1.10 6.89 -6.03
C PRO A 35 -2.31 7.77 -6.40
N LEU A 36 -3.08 7.42 -7.44
CA LEU A 36 -4.29 8.19 -7.77
C LEU A 36 -5.31 8.13 -6.64
N VAL A 37 -5.60 6.94 -6.09
CA VAL A 37 -6.56 6.76 -4.99
C VAL A 37 -6.18 7.66 -3.82
N LEU A 38 -4.95 7.56 -3.31
CA LEU A 38 -4.49 8.38 -2.18
C LEU A 38 -4.45 9.88 -2.52
N GLY A 39 -4.02 10.23 -3.72
CA GLY A 39 -3.87 11.62 -4.15
C GLY A 39 -5.19 12.36 -4.34
N THR A 40 -6.24 11.63 -4.74
CA THR A 40 -7.57 12.20 -4.90
C THR A 40 -8.25 12.57 -3.58
N LEU A 41 -7.62 12.30 -2.43
CA LEU A 41 -7.98 12.92 -1.15
C LEU A 41 -7.67 14.42 -1.14
N VAL A 42 -6.68 14.86 -1.91
CA VAL A 42 -6.10 16.22 -1.81
C VAL A 42 -6.40 17.06 -3.05
N THR A 43 -6.44 16.45 -4.24
CA THR A 43 -6.61 17.19 -5.52
C THR A 43 -7.49 16.43 -6.52
N GLU A 44 -8.22 17.18 -7.36
CA GLU A 44 -9.09 16.63 -8.41
C GLU A 44 -8.34 16.28 -9.68
N ASP A 45 -7.30 17.05 -9.98
CA ASP A 45 -6.46 16.84 -11.14
C ASP A 45 -5.73 15.49 -11.02
N PRO A 46 -5.96 14.53 -11.94
CA PRO A 46 -5.40 13.18 -11.83
C PRO A 46 -3.87 13.14 -11.85
N ASP A 47 -3.22 14.04 -12.56
CA ASP A 47 -1.76 14.05 -12.68
C ASP A 47 -1.11 14.57 -11.40
N ARG A 48 -1.67 15.65 -10.84
CA ARG A 48 -1.29 16.13 -9.50
C ARG A 48 -1.66 15.13 -8.42
N ALA A 49 -2.78 14.42 -8.57
CA ALA A 49 -3.20 13.39 -7.62
C ALA A 49 -2.16 12.28 -7.55
N ARG A 50 -1.70 11.72 -8.68
CA ARG A 50 -0.66 10.68 -8.66
C ARG A 50 0.62 11.14 -7.96
N ALA A 51 1.07 12.38 -8.22
CA ALA A 51 2.23 12.93 -7.54
C ALA A 51 2.02 13.09 -6.02
N ALA A 52 0.90 13.70 -5.61
CA ALA A 52 0.56 13.88 -4.20
C ALA A 52 0.37 12.55 -3.48
N GLY A 53 -0.35 11.61 -4.11
CA GLY A 53 -0.61 10.30 -3.56
C GLY A 53 0.62 9.41 -3.49
N PHE A 54 1.59 9.57 -4.40
CA PHE A 54 2.90 8.94 -4.26
C PHE A 54 3.60 9.40 -2.96
N LEU A 55 3.60 10.70 -2.68
CA LEU A 55 4.17 11.24 -1.44
C LEU A 55 3.40 10.76 -0.20
N ILE A 56 2.07 10.76 -0.24
CA ILE A 56 1.23 10.21 0.83
C ILE A 56 1.56 8.74 1.05
N HIS A 57 1.74 7.96 -0.03
CA HIS A 57 2.08 6.55 0.07
C HIS A 57 3.43 6.33 0.73
N LEU A 58 4.45 7.15 0.42
CA LEU A 58 5.74 7.13 1.11
C LEU A 58 5.57 7.38 2.63
N VAL A 59 4.78 8.36 3.03
CA VAL A 59 4.51 8.65 4.45
C VAL A 59 3.79 7.48 5.12
N VAL A 60 2.75 6.92 4.49
CA VAL A 60 2.01 5.76 5.01
C VAL A 60 2.93 4.55 5.14
N GLY A 61 3.75 4.30 4.12
CA GLY A 61 4.76 3.26 4.13
C GLY A 61 5.76 3.45 5.28
N GLN A 62 6.18 4.68 5.55
CA GLN A 62 7.07 4.99 6.66
C GLN A 62 6.45 4.65 8.03
N VAL A 63 5.14 4.88 8.20
CA VAL A 63 4.39 4.45 9.40
C VAL A 63 4.38 2.93 9.52
N PHE A 64 4.15 2.19 8.43
CA PHE A 64 4.23 0.74 8.46
C PHE A 64 5.65 0.24 8.74
N ALA A 65 6.69 0.90 8.23
CA ALA A 65 8.08 0.54 8.46
C ALA A 65 8.45 0.60 9.96
N LEU A 66 7.88 1.54 10.72
CA LEU A 66 8.00 1.58 12.18
C LEU A 66 7.42 0.34 12.86
N GLY A 67 6.27 -0.14 12.39
CA GLY A 67 5.68 -1.39 12.88
C GLY A 67 6.61 -2.59 12.64
N TYR A 68 7.18 -2.69 11.44
CA TYR A 68 8.15 -3.75 11.10
C TYR A 68 9.40 -3.67 11.97
N ALA A 69 9.98 -2.47 12.11
CA ALA A 69 11.14 -2.23 12.96
C ALA A 69 10.84 -2.60 14.43
N THR A 70 9.65 -2.29 14.93
CA THR A 70 9.23 -2.66 16.29
C THR A 70 9.19 -4.18 16.45
N VAL A 71 8.57 -4.91 15.51
CA VAL A 71 8.50 -6.37 15.57
C VAL A 71 9.89 -7.00 15.48
N PHE A 72 10.74 -6.55 14.55
CA PHE A 72 12.12 -7.04 14.44
C PHE A 72 12.96 -6.76 15.69
N ALA A 73 12.75 -5.60 16.33
CA ALA A 73 13.42 -5.26 17.59
C ALA A 73 12.97 -6.17 18.73
N LEU A 74 11.66 -6.42 18.87
CA LEU A 74 11.12 -7.34 19.88
C LEU A 74 11.62 -8.78 19.68
N LEU A 75 11.71 -9.23 18.43
CA LEU A 75 12.18 -10.57 18.08
C LEU A 75 13.71 -10.70 18.05
N HIS A 76 14.45 -9.59 18.19
CA HIS A 76 15.91 -9.53 18.04
C HIS A 76 16.39 -10.21 16.75
N ARG A 77 15.58 -10.11 15.69
CA ARG A 77 15.79 -10.81 14.42
C ARG A 77 15.11 -10.07 13.29
N ALA A 78 15.87 -9.80 12.25
CA ALA A 78 15.36 -9.30 10.98
C ALA A 78 15.92 -10.17 9.85
N THR A 79 15.02 -10.80 9.10
CA THR A 79 15.35 -11.61 7.92
C THR A 79 14.36 -11.31 6.82
N TRP A 80 14.76 -11.52 5.56
CA TRP A 80 13.89 -11.30 4.41
C TRP A 80 12.58 -12.10 4.49
N TRP A 81 12.63 -13.35 4.98
CA TRP A 81 11.46 -14.20 5.08
C TRP A 81 10.54 -13.79 6.23
N LEU A 82 11.09 -13.36 7.37
CA LEU A 82 10.31 -12.82 8.48
C LEU A 82 9.64 -11.51 8.06
N GLY A 83 10.36 -10.66 7.33
CA GLY A 83 9.80 -9.49 6.69
C GLY A 83 8.70 -9.84 5.68
N GLY A 84 8.88 -10.87 4.86
CA GLY A 84 7.85 -11.39 3.96
C GLY A 84 6.59 -11.86 4.70
N LEU A 85 6.72 -12.58 5.82
CA LEU A 85 5.58 -12.96 6.66
C LEU A 85 4.83 -11.75 7.22
N LEU A 86 5.56 -10.73 7.68
CA LEU A 86 4.94 -9.47 8.07
C LEU A 86 4.29 -8.76 6.87
N GLY A 87 4.86 -8.88 5.66
CA GLY A 87 4.26 -8.49 4.38
C GLY A 87 2.89 -9.13 4.14
N LEU A 88 2.77 -10.43 4.39
CA LEU A 88 1.50 -11.15 4.28
C LEU A 88 0.47 -10.66 5.32
N LEU A 89 0.90 -10.43 6.55
CA LEU A 89 0.03 -9.85 7.58
C LEU A 89 -0.44 -8.45 7.19
N HIS A 90 0.48 -7.61 6.73
CA HIS A 90 0.22 -6.24 6.30
C HIS A 90 -0.80 -6.23 5.15
N VAL A 91 -0.60 -7.01 4.09
CA VAL A 91 -1.55 -7.05 2.97
C VAL A 91 -2.90 -7.66 3.38
N ALA A 92 -2.93 -8.64 4.29
CA ALA A 92 -4.18 -9.16 4.81
C ALA A 92 -4.99 -8.07 5.52
N VAL A 93 -4.34 -7.27 6.38
CA VAL A 93 -4.97 -6.11 7.01
C VAL A 93 -5.40 -5.06 5.98
N ALA A 94 -4.56 -4.77 4.99
CA ALA A 94 -4.90 -3.81 3.94
C ALA A 94 -6.15 -4.24 3.14
N LEU A 95 -6.18 -5.47 2.64
CA LEU A 95 -7.26 -5.98 1.80
C LEU A 95 -8.56 -6.27 2.58
N MET A 96 -8.46 -6.71 3.83
CA MET A 96 -9.63 -7.16 4.60
C MET A 96 -10.18 -6.09 5.56
N VAL A 97 -9.38 -5.10 5.93
CA VAL A 97 -9.77 -4.07 6.90
C VAL A 97 -9.72 -2.68 6.29
N LEU A 98 -8.57 -2.26 5.73
CA LEU A 98 -8.41 -0.89 5.26
C LEU A 98 -9.24 -0.59 4.01
N LEU A 99 -9.16 -1.44 2.98
CA LEU A 99 -9.88 -1.24 1.73
C LEU A 99 -11.41 -1.21 1.91
N PRO A 100 -12.04 -2.10 2.70
CA PRO A 100 -13.49 -2.02 2.95
C PRO A 100 -13.94 -0.75 3.68
N VAL A 101 -13.05 -0.10 4.44
CA VAL A 101 -13.34 1.15 5.14
C VAL A 101 -13.22 2.37 4.22
N LEU A 102 -12.39 2.30 3.16
CA LEU A 102 -12.12 3.43 2.26
C LEU A 102 -13.39 4.09 1.69
N PRO A 103 -14.43 3.37 1.20
CA PRO A 103 -15.64 4.02 0.68
C PRO A 103 -16.37 4.92 1.69
N GLY A 104 -16.17 4.71 2.99
CA GLY A 104 -16.76 5.54 4.05
C GLY A 104 -15.92 6.77 4.42
N LEU A 105 -14.62 6.76 4.12
CA LEU A 105 -13.69 7.85 4.47
C LEU A 105 -13.26 8.68 3.26
N HIS A 106 -13.33 8.10 2.06
CA HIS A 106 -12.77 8.69 0.86
C HIS A 106 -13.82 9.51 0.09
N PRO A 107 -13.71 10.85 0.04
CA PRO A 107 -14.77 11.74 -0.47
C PRO A 107 -15.10 11.53 -1.95
N ARG A 108 -14.16 10.96 -2.73
CA ARG A 108 -14.32 10.72 -4.17
C ARG A 108 -14.52 9.26 -4.56
N MET A 109 -14.67 8.37 -3.57
CA MET A 109 -14.89 6.95 -3.82
C MET A 109 -16.37 6.62 -3.71
N ALA A 110 -16.87 5.86 -4.69
CA ALA A 110 -18.22 5.37 -4.65
C ALA A 110 -18.38 4.34 -3.53
N SER A 111 -19.59 4.20 -3.02
CA SER A 111 -19.97 3.14 -2.09
C SER A 111 -21.11 2.33 -2.68
N HIS A 112 -21.39 1.15 -2.10
CA HIS A 112 -22.55 0.33 -2.51
C HIS A 112 -23.92 1.01 -2.32
N ARG A 113 -23.95 2.15 -1.64
CA ARG A 113 -25.17 2.95 -1.40
C ARG A 113 -25.25 4.17 -2.32
N ALA A 114 -24.26 4.37 -3.20
CA ALA A 114 -24.21 5.51 -4.10
C ALA A 114 -25.36 5.42 -5.12
N GLY A 115 -26.16 6.49 -5.23
CA GLY A 115 -27.22 6.62 -6.21
C GLY A 115 -26.77 7.30 -7.52
N PRO A 116 -27.69 7.49 -8.49
CA PRO A 116 -27.39 8.09 -9.79
C PRO A 116 -26.80 9.51 -9.75
N ALA A 117 -26.99 10.24 -8.65
CA ALA A 117 -26.44 11.58 -8.45
C ALA A 117 -24.98 11.59 -7.94
N SER A 118 -24.38 10.43 -7.69
CA SER A 118 -23.00 10.33 -7.22
C SER A 118 -22.02 10.96 -8.21
N ARG A 119 -21.08 11.75 -7.69
CA ARG A 119 -19.95 12.32 -8.46
C ARG A 119 -18.62 11.63 -8.16
N ALA A 120 -18.68 10.46 -7.54
CA ALA A 120 -17.49 9.67 -7.25
C ALA A 120 -16.79 9.27 -8.56
N VAL A 121 -15.46 9.40 -8.56
CA VAL A 121 -14.61 9.05 -9.71
C VAL A 121 -13.82 7.77 -9.48
N LEU A 122 -13.80 7.26 -8.24
CA LEU A 122 -13.16 6.00 -7.89
C LEU A 122 -14.20 4.92 -7.59
N GLU A 123 -13.94 3.70 -8.05
CA GLU A 123 -14.74 2.53 -7.70
C GLU A 123 -14.46 2.07 -6.26
N PRO A 124 -15.46 1.57 -5.52
CA PRO A 124 -15.19 0.88 -4.27
C PRO A 124 -14.30 -0.34 -4.56
N PRO A 125 -13.36 -0.70 -3.68
CA PRO A 125 -12.44 -1.82 -3.94
C PRO A 125 -13.15 -3.17 -4.15
N GLY A 126 -14.30 -3.36 -3.52
CA GLY A 126 -14.93 -4.68 -3.44
C GLY A 126 -14.11 -5.64 -2.57
N LEU A 127 -14.53 -6.91 -2.53
CA LEU A 127 -13.81 -7.95 -1.77
C LEU A 127 -12.38 -8.07 -2.33
N LEU A 128 -11.35 -7.95 -1.47
CA LEU A 128 -9.93 -8.07 -1.85
C LEU A 128 -9.48 -7.15 -3.00
N ALA A 129 -10.13 -5.99 -3.20
CA ALA A 129 -9.86 -5.10 -4.34
C ALA A 129 -10.25 -5.69 -5.72
N LEU A 130 -11.08 -6.73 -5.77
CA LEU A 130 -11.44 -7.42 -7.02
C LEU A 130 -12.13 -6.52 -8.05
N ASN A 131 -12.77 -5.43 -7.63
CA ASN A 131 -13.34 -4.48 -8.59
C ASN A 131 -12.25 -3.92 -9.49
N TYR A 132 -11.05 -3.66 -8.97
CA TYR A 132 -9.89 -3.19 -9.75
C TYR A 132 -9.24 -4.28 -10.64
N GLY A 133 -9.78 -5.50 -10.67
CA GLY A 133 -9.33 -6.60 -11.53
C GLY A 133 -9.01 -7.87 -10.76
N VAL A 134 -9.21 -9.03 -11.40
CA VAL A 134 -9.09 -10.36 -10.76
C VAL A 134 -7.68 -10.70 -10.28
N GLN A 135 -6.65 -10.08 -10.86
CA GLN A 135 -5.25 -10.27 -10.45
C GLN A 135 -4.81 -9.25 -9.38
N THR A 136 -5.62 -8.24 -9.05
CA THR A 136 -5.30 -7.22 -8.05
C THR A 136 -4.92 -7.81 -6.69
N PRO A 137 -5.60 -8.84 -6.15
CA PRO A 137 -5.17 -9.46 -4.89
C PRO A 137 -3.75 -10.03 -4.98
N ALA A 138 -3.44 -10.78 -6.04
CA ALA A 138 -2.13 -11.39 -6.24
C ALA A 138 -1.01 -10.34 -6.41
N VAL A 139 -1.27 -9.30 -7.20
CA VAL A 139 -0.35 -8.17 -7.39
C VAL A 139 -0.08 -7.47 -6.05
N THR A 140 -1.14 -7.19 -5.29
CA THR A 140 -1.03 -6.50 -4.00
C THR A 140 -0.23 -7.36 -3.00
N ILE A 141 -0.48 -8.67 -2.96
CA ILE A 141 0.29 -9.61 -2.13
C ILE A 141 1.78 -9.60 -2.53
N ALA A 142 2.08 -9.71 -3.82
CA ALA A 142 3.46 -9.69 -4.32
C ALA A 142 4.18 -8.39 -3.94
N ALA A 143 3.52 -7.24 -4.10
CA ALA A 143 4.08 -5.94 -3.76
C ALA A 143 4.40 -5.81 -2.26
N HIS A 144 3.55 -6.35 -1.38
CA HIS A 144 3.77 -6.33 0.08
C HIS A 144 4.80 -7.37 0.54
N LEU A 145 4.93 -8.50 -0.16
CA LEU A 145 6.04 -9.42 0.04
C LEU A 145 7.38 -8.75 -0.27
N VAL A 146 7.46 -7.99 -1.37
CA VAL A 146 8.66 -7.20 -1.72
C VAL A 146 8.95 -6.16 -0.64
N TYR A 147 7.95 -5.38 -0.24
CA TYR A 147 8.10 -4.40 0.86
C TYR A 147 8.70 -5.03 2.12
N GLY A 148 8.09 -6.14 2.57
CA GLY A 148 8.52 -6.85 3.75
C GLY A 148 9.92 -7.44 3.63
N ALA A 149 10.23 -8.07 2.50
CA ALA A 149 11.54 -8.65 2.24
C ALA A 149 12.63 -7.57 2.22
N VAL A 150 12.40 -6.44 1.57
CA VAL A 150 13.33 -5.29 1.53
C VAL A 150 13.60 -4.79 2.95
N LEU A 151 12.56 -4.59 3.77
CA LEU A 151 12.76 -4.19 5.17
C LEU A 151 13.51 -5.26 5.98
N GLY A 152 13.19 -6.54 5.79
CA GLY A 152 13.86 -7.63 6.49
C GLY A 152 15.33 -7.82 6.10
N LEU A 153 15.74 -7.34 4.91
CA LEU A 153 17.14 -7.31 4.47
C LEU A 153 17.89 -6.07 4.98
N LEU A 154 17.23 -4.91 5.00
CA LEU A 154 17.88 -3.64 5.27
C LEU A 154 17.90 -3.28 6.76
N LEU A 155 16.82 -3.54 7.49
CA LEU A 155 16.76 -3.28 8.93
C LEU A 155 17.60 -4.32 9.66
N GLN A 156 18.79 -3.91 10.14
CA GLN A 156 19.62 -4.79 10.96
C GLN A 156 19.13 -4.77 12.42
N ALA A 157 18.73 -5.94 12.93
CA ALA A 157 18.55 -6.17 14.35
C ALA A 157 19.92 -6.37 15.00
N ARG A 158 20.64 -5.26 15.25
CA ARG A 158 21.81 -5.23 16.13
C ARG A 158 21.38 -5.03 17.58
#